data_AF-A0A1B6MA07-F1
#
_entry.id   AF-A0A1B6MA07-F1
#
_cell.length_a   1.000
_cell.length_b   1.000
_cell.length_c   1.000
_cell.angle_alpha   90.00
_cell.angle_beta   90.00
_cell.angle_gamma   90.00
#
_symmetry.space_group_name_H-M   'P 1'
#
loop_
_entity.id
_entity.type
_entity.pdbx_description
1 polymer ?
#
loop_
_entity_poly.entity_id
_entity_poly.type
_entity_poly.pdbx_seq_one_letter_code
_entity_poly.pdbx_strand_id
1 'polypeptide(L)'
;VPLISLCNLTKRIMSRAVSQWYLVWMPFDLADIFLQQRSHHGWTHTDVIRMAHIKPISLEQQVLFTYATRGVKDAIKRFADSPNEQVQELLDYITTVESFKKIKDPELAAKALSIELHNIERVPTDLLKNQVVWNELITHMDVNTLLDNLQRLSILGFLKSNTPTVLKVVDVFNNLWKAETFQGHPSRVYIELMTYEKAAKYCLEIANKMNHPISKITPAKKPPKCNIVIKSALATFFYGLFKFQKPTGLRYMVAVDVRPKMFTDRCHHCLYLSPIEAATAICLSLVRTEPDGNVIAAAYGETKGEMEEMNFNKTSEISSFETAFNHLKMSGTQGAASVAAAIHWAETNKRPVDMFLILSNFMVSTSGTRPAINQYRTAMNMPNTKVVTCSLSGNVRTHKDVEGQNMLCVVGFDDKVCRLIEAYAKGAF
;
A
#
# COMPACT_ATOMS: atom_id res chain seq x y z
N VAL A 1 2.52 -10.67 -18.70
CA VAL A 1 2.50 -10.53 -20.18
C VAL A 1 1.26 -9.75 -20.55
N PRO A 2 1.41 -8.47 -20.91
CA PRO A 2 0.76 -8.00 -22.13
C PRO A 2 1.67 -6.99 -22.86
N LEU A 3 2.67 -7.50 -23.58
CA LEU A 3 3.40 -6.73 -24.61
C LEU A 3 3.16 -7.29 -26.01
N ILE A 4 2.35 -8.35 -26.15
CA ILE A 4 2.14 -9.06 -27.42
C ILE A 4 0.97 -8.46 -28.24
N SER A 5 0.15 -7.56 -27.67
CA SER A 5 -0.92 -6.88 -28.44
C SER A 5 -0.46 -5.64 -29.22
N LEU A 6 0.83 -5.28 -29.17
CA LEU A 6 1.38 -4.12 -29.89
C LEU A 6 1.67 -4.37 -31.38
N CYS A 7 1.46 -5.59 -31.88
CA CYS A 7 1.82 -5.97 -33.25
C CYS A 7 1.00 -5.30 -34.38
N ASN A 8 -0.05 -4.51 -34.07
CA ASN A 8 -0.82 -3.78 -35.08
C ASN A 8 -0.69 -2.25 -35.01
N LEU A 9 0.11 -1.70 -34.10
CA LEU A 9 0.50 -0.29 -34.21
C LEU A 9 1.61 -0.19 -35.27
N THR A 10 1.39 0.60 -36.32
CA THR A 10 2.48 0.90 -37.27
C THR A 10 3.68 1.45 -36.48
N LYS A 11 4.90 1.01 -36.82
CA LYS A 11 6.17 1.45 -36.20
C LYS A 11 6.25 2.96 -35.99
N ARG A 12 5.62 3.74 -36.89
CA ARG A 12 5.52 5.19 -36.83
C ARG A 12 4.67 5.71 -35.66
N ILE A 13 3.54 5.07 -35.35
CA ILE A 13 2.68 5.48 -34.23
C ILE A 13 3.39 5.19 -32.91
N MET A 14 4.02 4.03 -32.78
CA MET A 14 4.79 3.67 -31.59
C MET A 14 6.00 4.60 -31.39
N SER A 15 6.79 4.86 -32.44
CA SER A 15 7.92 5.80 -32.37
C SER A 15 7.46 7.22 -31.99
N ARG A 16 6.30 7.68 -32.48
CA ARG A 16 5.71 8.97 -32.08
C ARG A 16 5.29 9.00 -30.62
N ALA A 17 4.57 7.98 -30.15
CA ALA A 17 4.13 7.90 -28.76
C ALA A 17 5.32 7.86 -27.79
N VAL A 18 6.33 7.04 -28.09
CA VAL A 18 7.58 6.97 -27.31
C VAL A 18 8.31 8.31 -27.35
N SER A 19 8.44 8.94 -28.52
CA SER A 19 9.09 10.25 -28.62
C SER A 19 8.37 11.29 -27.75
N GLN A 20 7.05 11.36 -27.82
CA GLN A 20 6.27 12.30 -27.03
C GLN A 20 6.45 12.09 -25.52
N TRP A 21 6.55 10.82 -25.08
CA TRP A 21 6.80 10.51 -23.67
C TRP A 21 8.12 11.11 -23.18
N TYR A 22 9.20 11.08 -23.97
CA TYR A 22 10.48 11.70 -23.55
C TYR A 22 10.44 13.22 -23.62
N LEU A 23 9.68 13.79 -24.57
CA LEU A 23 9.71 15.22 -24.85
C LEU A 23 8.78 16.05 -23.95
N VAL A 24 7.83 15.42 -23.25
CA VAL A 24 6.85 16.12 -22.39
C VAL A 24 7.40 16.48 -21.00
N TRP A 25 8.47 15.83 -20.57
CA TRP A 25 9.06 16.05 -19.25
C TRP A 25 9.79 17.38 -19.15
N MET A 26 9.73 18.00 -17.97
CA MET A 26 10.65 19.08 -17.62
C MET A 26 12.09 18.53 -17.52
N PRO A 27 13.12 19.33 -17.80
CA PRO A 27 14.50 18.84 -17.86
C PRO A 27 14.97 18.09 -16.59
N PHE A 28 14.70 18.64 -15.40
CA PHE A 28 15.13 18.02 -14.15
C PHE A 28 14.35 16.74 -13.82
N ASP A 29 13.05 16.68 -14.15
CA ASP A 29 12.24 15.45 -14.00
C ASP A 29 12.79 14.33 -14.90
N LEU A 30 13.15 14.67 -16.14
CA LEU A 30 13.75 13.71 -17.07
C LEU A 30 15.15 13.27 -16.61
N ALA A 31 15.92 14.17 -16.01
CA ALA A 31 17.20 13.84 -15.40
C ALA A 31 17.03 12.83 -14.26
N ASP A 32 16.03 13.04 -13.41
CA ASP A 32 15.70 12.12 -12.32
C ASP A 32 15.35 10.73 -12.83
N ILE A 33 14.51 10.63 -13.87
CA ILE A 33 14.18 9.36 -14.51
C ILE A 33 15.46 8.63 -14.97
N PHE A 34 16.34 9.32 -15.69
CA PHE A 34 17.59 8.72 -16.21
C PHE A 34 18.56 8.30 -15.10
N LEU A 35 18.60 9.08 -14.01
CA LEU A 35 19.49 8.84 -12.89
C LEU A 35 18.98 7.72 -11.97
N GLN A 36 17.66 7.59 -11.79
CA GLN A 36 17.03 6.55 -10.97
C GLN A 36 17.03 5.19 -11.66
N GLN A 37 16.58 5.11 -12.93
CA GLN A 37 16.39 3.85 -13.63
C GLN A 37 17.09 3.84 -15.00
N ARG A 38 18.32 3.32 -15.04
CA ARG A 38 19.07 3.20 -16.32
C ARG A 38 18.46 2.18 -17.29
N SER A 39 17.80 1.16 -16.75
CA SER A 39 17.23 0.07 -17.54
C SER A 39 16.04 -0.57 -16.85
N HIS A 40 15.08 -1.06 -17.63
CA HIS A 40 13.93 -1.82 -17.13
C HIS A 40 13.60 -2.96 -18.09
N HIS A 41 13.38 -4.17 -17.56
CA HIS A 41 13.07 -5.38 -18.34
C HIS A 41 14.00 -5.61 -19.57
N GLY A 42 15.30 -5.33 -19.41
CA GLY A 42 16.32 -5.52 -20.46
C GLY A 42 16.44 -4.37 -21.46
N TRP A 43 15.64 -3.32 -21.34
CA TRP A 43 15.70 -2.11 -22.18
C TRP A 43 16.39 -0.98 -21.45
N THR A 44 17.36 -0.32 -22.08
CA THR A 44 17.94 0.94 -21.58
C THR A 44 17.27 2.15 -22.23
N HIS A 45 17.35 3.32 -21.60
CA HIS A 45 16.93 4.57 -22.27
C HIS A 45 17.67 4.80 -23.58
N THR A 46 18.94 4.37 -23.68
CA THR A 46 19.74 4.42 -24.92
C THR A 46 19.11 3.62 -26.05
N ASP A 47 18.63 2.41 -25.75
CA ASP A 47 17.99 1.55 -26.76
C ASP A 47 16.70 2.19 -27.28
N VAL A 48 15.87 2.68 -26.36
CA VAL A 48 14.58 3.30 -26.67
C VAL A 48 14.78 4.58 -27.49
N ILE A 49 15.69 5.46 -27.07
CA ILE A 49 16.00 6.72 -27.79
C ILE A 49 16.50 6.42 -29.20
N ARG A 50 17.41 5.44 -29.35
CA ARG A 50 17.97 5.07 -30.66
C ARG A 50 16.92 4.43 -31.57
N MET A 51 16.09 3.54 -31.04
CA MET A 51 15.06 2.84 -31.82
C MET A 51 13.92 3.74 -32.27
N ALA A 52 13.49 4.67 -31.41
CA ALA A 52 12.43 5.61 -31.74
C ALA A 52 12.93 6.83 -32.53
N HIS A 53 14.25 6.96 -32.75
CA HIS A 53 14.90 8.11 -33.40
C HIS A 53 14.48 9.45 -32.79
N ILE A 54 14.43 9.51 -31.46
CA ILE A 54 13.94 10.68 -30.73
C ILE A 54 14.94 11.81 -30.89
N LYS A 55 14.47 12.98 -31.31
CA LYS A 55 15.27 14.19 -31.43
C LYS A 55 14.94 15.13 -30.26
N PRO A 56 15.93 15.61 -29.50
CA PRO A 56 15.71 16.58 -28.45
C PRO A 56 15.21 17.90 -29.05
N ILE A 57 14.28 18.56 -28.36
CA ILE A 57 13.71 19.85 -28.80
C ILE A 57 14.32 21.06 -28.10
N SER A 58 15.10 20.84 -27.04
CA SER A 58 15.77 21.89 -26.26
C SER A 58 17.24 21.55 -26.01
N LEU A 59 18.03 22.53 -25.55
CA LEU A 59 19.45 22.33 -25.26
C LEU A 59 19.65 21.43 -24.03
N GLU A 60 18.78 21.56 -23.03
CA GLU A 60 18.74 20.75 -21.83
C GLU A 60 18.46 19.27 -22.17
N GLN A 61 17.51 19.01 -23.08
CA GLN A 61 17.27 17.65 -23.56
C GLN A 61 18.44 17.10 -24.38
N GLN A 62 19.17 17.94 -25.12
CA GLN A 62 20.40 17.52 -25.81
C GLN A 62 21.47 17.05 -24.81
N VAL A 63 21.61 17.75 -23.68
CA VAL A 63 22.49 17.35 -22.57
C VAL A 63 22.07 15.98 -22.03
N LEU A 64 20.78 15.81 -21.70
CA LEU A 64 20.24 14.57 -21.14
C LEU A 64 20.35 13.38 -22.09
N PHE A 65 20.05 13.57 -23.37
CA PHE A 65 20.15 12.51 -24.36
C PHE A 65 21.61 12.16 -24.63
N THR A 66 22.51 13.14 -24.60
CA THR A 66 23.96 12.89 -24.64
C THR A 66 24.41 12.10 -23.43
N TYR A 67 23.99 12.48 -22.22
CA TYR A 67 24.28 11.75 -20.99
C TYR A 67 23.77 10.31 -21.06
N ALA A 68 22.51 10.09 -21.44
CA ALA A 68 21.94 8.75 -21.55
C ALA A 68 22.70 7.87 -22.56
N THR A 69 23.00 8.41 -23.74
CA THR A 69 23.57 7.63 -24.85
C THR A 69 25.09 7.51 -24.85
N ARG A 70 25.81 8.42 -24.18
CA ARG A 70 27.28 8.51 -24.20
C ARG A 70 27.93 8.69 -22.83
N GLY A 71 27.16 8.98 -21.79
CA GLY A 71 27.64 9.13 -20.42
C GLY A 71 28.03 10.56 -20.03
N VAL A 72 28.27 10.76 -18.73
CA VAL A 72 28.50 12.08 -18.10
C VAL A 72 29.72 12.81 -18.65
N LYS A 73 30.80 12.09 -18.97
CA LYS A 73 32.04 12.70 -19.49
C LYS A 73 31.80 13.41 -20.83
N ASP A 74 31.03 12.80 -21.72
CA ASP A 74 30.71 13.36 -23.03
C ASP A 74 29.71 14.50 -22.92
N ALA A 75 28.78 14.44 -21.96
CA ALA A 75 27.86 15.55 -21.68
C ALA A 75 28.64 16.79 -21.21
N ILE A 76 29.52 16.65 -20.20
CA ILE A 76 30.36 17.76 -19.72
C ILE A 76 31.21 18.33 -20.86
N LYS A 77 31.92 17.47 -21.61
CA LYS A 77 32.79 17.92 -22.72
C LYS A 77 32.06 18.77 -23.76
N ARG A 78 30.78 18.51 -24.02
CA ARG A 78 30.00 19.19 -25.06
C ARG A 78 29.32 20.46 -24.59
N PHE A 79 29.02 20.55 -23.31
CA PHE A 79 28.13 21.58 -22.78
C PHE A 79 28.73 22.41 -21.64
N ALA A 80 29.98 22.13 -21.21
CA ALA A 80 30.65 22.85 -20.12
C ALA A 80 30.73 24.37 -20.33
N ASP A 81 30.90 24.84 -21.56
CA ASP A 81 31.01 26.27 -21.89
C ASP A 81 29.66 26.88 -22.33
N SER A 82 28.55 26.19 -22.07
CA SER A 82 27.21 26.70 -22.42
C SER A 82 26.91 27.99 -21.65
N PRO A 83 26.48 29.08 -22.32
CA PRO A 83 26.08 30.31 -21.64
C PRO A 83 24.70 30.20 -20.97
N ASN A 84 23.96 29.10 -21.20
CA ASN A 84 22.66 28.85 -20.59
C ASN A 84 22.84 28.31 -19.16
N GLU A 85 22.38 29.08 -18.18
CA GLU A 85 22.44 28.77 -16.75
C GLU A 85 21.75 27.44 -16.40
N GLN A 86 20.56 27.16 -16.96
CA GLN A 86 19.84 25.90 -16.72
C GLN A 86 20.63 24.68 -17.22
N VAL A 87 21.40 24.83 -18.29
CA VAL A 87 22.27 23.76 -18.79
C VAL A 87 23.44 23.51 -17.83
N GLN A 88 23.99 24.57 -17.24
CA GLN A 88 25.05 24.45 -16.23
C GLN A 88 24.53 23.79 -14.96
N GLU A 89 23.37 24.24 -14.45
CA GLU A 89 22.71 23.63 -13.31
C GLU A 89 22.41 22.14 -13.55
N LEU A 90 21.93 21.79 -14.74
CA LEU A 90 21.63 20.41 -15.11
C LEU A 90 22.88 19.54 -15.21
N LEU A 91 23.97 20.08 -15.77
CA LEU A 91 25.27 19.41 -15.82
C LEU A 91 25.85 19.18 -14.42
N ASP A 92 25.80 20.20 -13.57
CA ASP A 92 26.25 20.11 -12.19
C ASP A 92 25.44 19.05 -11.44
N TYR A 93 24.12 19.12 -11.56
CA TYR A 93 23.21 18.14 -10.98
C TYR A 93 23.53 16.68 -11.38
N ILE A 94 23.66 16.40 -12.69
CA ILE A 94 24.00 15.05 -13.18
C ILE A 94 25.39 14.63 -12.67
N THR A 95 26.34 15.56 -12.65
CA THR A 95 27.72 15.29 -12.22
C THR A 95 27.79 14.97 -10.74
N THR A 96 27.09 15.74 -9.90
CA THR A 96 26.94 15.52 -8.47
C THR A 96 26.37 14.12 -8.20
N VAL A 97 25.24 13.76 -8.82
CA VAL A 97 24.62 12.44 -8.61
C VAL A 97 25.52 11.29 -9.10
N GLU A 98 26.19 11.44 -10.25
CA GLU A 98 27.13 10.42 -10.76
C GLU A 98 28.40 10.31 -9.90
N SER A 99 28.87 11.40 -9.31
CA SER A 99 30.00 11.39 -8.38
C SER A 99 29.63 10.69 -7.08
N PHE A 100 28.42 10.94 -6.56
CA PHE A 100 27.90 10.30 -5.36
C PHE A 100 27.82 8.78 -5.51
N LYS A 101 27.38 8.28 -6.68
CA LYS A 101 27.35 6.84 -6.98
C LYS A 101 28.72 6.16 -6.93
N LYS A 102 29.82 6.91 -6.98
CA LYS A 102 31.20 6.38 -6.89
C LYS A 102 31.74 6.38 -5.46
N ILE A 103 31.07 7.06 -4.52
CA ILE A 103 31.48 7.07 -3.11
C ILE A 103 31.30 5.66 -2.55
N LYS A 104 32.34 5.18 -1.86
CA LYS A 104 32.35 3.88 -1.17
C LYS A 104 32.39 4.01 0.35
N ASP A 105 32.84 5.16 0.85
CA ASP A 105 32.94 5.43 2.27
C ASP A 105 31.58 5.90 2.83
N PRO A 106 31.03 5.22 3.86
CA PRO A 106 29.72 5.54 4.41
C PRO A 106 29.63 6.95 5.04
N GLU A 107 30.69 7.44 5.66
CA GLU A 107 30.70 8.75 6.33
C GLU A 107 30.67 9.88 5.29
N LEU A 108 31.51 9.79 4.25
CA LEU A 108 31.46 10.71 3.12
C LEU A 108 30.11 10.67 2.39
N ALA A 109 29.51 9.48 2.24
CA ALA A 109 28.19 9.36 1.63
C ALA A 109 27.10 10.02 2.48
N ALA A 110 27.11 9.83 3.80
CA ALA A 110 26.16 10.50 4.70
C ALA A 110 26.32 12.03 4.63
N LYS A 111 27.55 12.54 4.59
CA LYS A 111 27.80 13.98 4.42
C LYS A 111 27.30 14.51 3.08
N ALA A 112 27.45 13.76 1.99
CA ALA A 112 26.92 14.18 0.68
C ALA A 112 25.38 14.16 0.65
N LEU A 113 24.76 13.20 1.35
CA LEU A 113 23.30 13.11 1.45
C LEU A 113 22.68 14.28 2.21
N SER A 114 23.33 14.77 3.26
CA SER A 114 22.80 15.88 4.07
C SER A 114 22.65 17.18 3.29
N ILE A 115 23.42 17.36 2.22
CA ILE A 115 23.49 18.62 1.47
C ILE A 115 22.59 18.58 0.23
N GLU A 116 22.67 17.57 -0.64
CA GLU A 116 22.14 17.70 -2.02
C GLU A 116 21.29 16.51 -2.53
N LEU A 117 21.17 15.39 -1.81
CA LEU A 117 20.82 14.10 -2.44
C LEU A 117 19.85 13.21 -1.65
N HIS A 118 18.97 13.76 -0.80
CA HIS A 118 18.12 13.06 0.20
C HIS A 118 17.20 11.90 -0.30
N ASN A 119 17.38 11.38 -1.51
CA ASN A 119 16.65 10.27 -2.11
C ASN A 119 17.41 8.94 -2.02
N ILE A 120 16.77 7.93 -1.39
CA ILE A 120 17.29 6.56 -1.23
C ILE A 120 17.65 5.87 -2.55
N GLU A 121 16.90 6.14 -3.63
CA GLU A 121 17.09 5.47 -4.93
C GLU A 121 18.45 5.83 -5.56
N ARG A 122 19.03 6.96 -5.17
CA ARG A 122 20.34 7.41 -5.64
C ARG A 122 21.49 6.74 -4.89
N VAL A 123 21.21 6.08 -3.76
CA VAL A 123 22.22 5.50 -2.88
C VAL A 123 22.66 4.12 -3.37
N PRO A 124 23.97 3.91 -3.63
CA PRO A 124 24.52 2.59 -3.92
C PRO A 124 24.07 1.52 -2.91
N THR A 125 23.66 0.34 -3.42
CA THR A 125 23.08 -0.71 -2.59
C THR A 125 23.98 -1.18 -1.44
N ASP A 126 25.30 -1.15 -1.64
CA ASP A 126 26.28 -1.51 -0.62
C ASP A 126 26.34 -0.48 0.53
N LEU A 127 26.14 0.80 0.23
CA LEU A 127 26.11 1.86 1.24
C LEU A 127 24.88 1.75 2.15
N LEU A 128 23.76 1.26 1.62
CA LEU A 128 22.52 1.01 2.37
C LEU A 128 22.62 -0.14 3.39
N LYS A 129 23.79 -0.77 3.54
CA LYS A 129 24.10 -1.70 4.64
C LYS A 129 24.68 -1.00 5.88
N ASN A 130 24.91 0.32 5.83
CA ASN A 130 25.55 1.08 6.89
C ASN A 130 24.55 1.99 7.62
N GLN A 131 24.56 1.94 8.95
CA GLN A 131 23.59 2.67 9.77
C GLN A 131 23.73 4.20 9.66
N VAL A 132 24.95 4.71 9.48
CA VAL A 132 25.23 6.15 9.35
C VAL A 132 24.52 6.77 8.14
N VAL A 133 24.50 6.06 7.01
CA VAL A 133 23.79 6.48 5.79
C VAL A 133 22.27 6.57 6.04
N TRP A 134 21.70 5.58 6.73
CA TRP A 134 20.27 5.60 7.08
C TRP A 134 19.90 6.69 8.06
N ASN A 135 20.77 6.97 9.03
CA ASN A 135 20.56 8.08 9.95
C ASN A 135 20.38 9.38 9.16
N GLU A 136 21.14 9.62 8.10
CA GLU A 136 20.94 10.81 7.29
C GLU A 136 19.65 10.76 6.47
N LEU A 137 19.40 9.65 5.78
CA LEU A 137 18.24 9.50 4.90
C LEU A 137 16.90 9.68 5.62
N ILE A 138 16.72 9.07 6.80
CA ILE A 138 15.42 9.01 7.50
C ILE A 138 14.88 10.40 7.82
N THR A 139 15.75 11.35 8.15
CA THR A 139 15.36 12.72 8.51
C THR A 139 14.55 13.38 7.38
N HIS A 140 14.87 13.08 6.13
CA HIS A 140 14.29 13.70 4.94
C HIS A 140 13.24 12.84 4.23
N MET A 141 13.14 11.54 4.57
CA MET A 141 12.18 10.62 3.96
C MET A 141 10.73 11.05 4.20
N ASP A 142 9.89 10.95 3.17
CA ASP A 142 8.45 10.92 3.37
C ASP A 142 8.03 9.62 4.07
N VAL A 143 6.78 9.59 4.54
CA VAL A 143 6.26 8.48 5.32
C VAL A 143 6.18 7.20 4.47
N ASN A 144 5.77 7.26 3.21
CA ASN A 144 5.66 6.05 2.37
C ASN A 144 7.03 5.43 2.15
N THR A 145 8.04 6.25 1.81
CA THR A 145 9.42 5.79 1.66
C THR A 145 9.94 5.13 2.94
N LEU A 146 9.63 5.69 4.12
CA LEU A 146 10.01 5.07 5.39
C LEU A 146 9.28 3.74 5.64
N LEU A 147 7.97 3.67 5.38
CA LEU A 147 7.19 2.43 5.53
C LEU A 147 7.72 1.32 4.62
N ASP A 148 8.04 1.63 3.36
CA ASP A 148 8.60 0.68 2.38
C ASP A 148 9.96 0.11 2.82
N ASN A 149 10.71 0.86 3.64
CA ASN A 149 12.04 0.49 4.11
C ASN A 149 12.10 0.05 5.58
N LEU A 150 10.98 0.06 6.31
CA LEU A 150 10.98 -0.22 7.74
C LEU A 150 11.42 -1.66 8.04
N GLN A 151 10.97 -2.64 7.24
CA GLN A 151 11.42 -4.03 7.36
C GLN A 151 12.92 -4.17 7.12
N ARG A 152 13.46 -3.42 6.15
CA ARG A 152 14.89 -3.43 5.85
C ARG A 152 15.70 -2.90 7.04
N LEU A 153 15.29 -1.78 7.63
CA LEU A 153 15.89 -1.22 8.84
C LEU A 153 15.86 -2.22 10.01
N SER A 154 14.74 -2.93 10.15
CA SER A 154 14.59 -4.00 11.15
C SER A 154 15.59 -5.13 10.92
N ILE A 155 15.62 -5.71 9.72
CA ILE A 155 16.49 -6.84 9.34
C ILE A 155 17.98 -6.51 9.49
N LEU A 156 18.38 -5.29 9.12
CA LEU A 156 19.75 -4.78 9.31
C LEU A 156 20.09 -4.54 10.79
N GLY A 157 19.09 -4.56 11.67
CA GLY A 157 19.27 -4.41 13.11
C GLY A 157 19.44 -2.96 13.57
N PHE A 158 19.10 -1.98 12.72
CA PHE A 158 19.24 -0.56 13.06
C PHE A 158 18.17 -0.07 14.05
N LEU A 159 17.08 -0.83 14.17
CA LEU A 159 15.97 -0.55 15.09
C LEU A 159 16.11 -1.23 16.45
N LYS A 160 17.31 -1.72 16.82
CA LYS A 160 17.60 -2.30 18.14
C LYS A 160 17.82 -1.19 19.18
N SER A 161 17.18 -1.28 20.34
CA SER A 161 17.39 -0.38 21.49
C SER A 161 17.20 1.13 21.16
N ASN A 162 17.53 2.03 22.08
CA ASN A 162 17.36 3.49 21.91
C ASN A 162 18.49 4.09 21.06
N THR A 163 18.62 3.66 19.81
CA THR A 163 19.61 4.21 18.86
C THR A 163 19.13 5.53 18.27
N PRO A 164 20.05 6.39 17.77
CA PRO A 164 19.68 7.58 17.01
C PRO A 164 18.74 7.28 15.85
N THR A 165 18.89 6.12 15.21
CA THR A 165 17.98 5.66 14.14
C THR A 165 16.54 5.53 14.62
N VAL A 166 16.33 4.92 15.80
CA VAL A 166 14.98 4.77 16.38
C VAL A 166 14.36 6.12 16.66
N LEU A 167 15.12 7.06 17.23
CA LEU A 167 14.63 8.43 17.47
C LEU A 167 14.22 9.11 16.16
N LYS A 168 15.06 9.05 15.12
CA LYS A 168 14.74 9.64 13.81
C LYS A 168 13.50 9.01 13.16
N VAL A 169 13.31 7.69 13.28
CA VAL A 169 12.09 7.03 12.78
C VAL A 169 10.85 7.50 13.56
N VAL A 170 10.96 7.62 14.88
CA VAL A 170 9.88 8.14 15.74
C VAL A 170 9.57 9.59 15.39
N ASP A 171 10.58 10.42 15.13
CA ASP A 171 10.40 11.82 14.73
C ASP A 171 9.62 11.94 13.42
N VAL A 172 9.84 11.05 12.45
CA VAL A 172 9.04 11.00 11.21
C VAL A 172 7.57 10.72 11.51
N PHE A 173 7.27 9.74 12.37
CA PHE A 173 5.90 9.39 12.73
C PHE A 173 5.23 10.36 13.71
N ASN A 174 5.99 11.14 14.47
CA ASN A 174 5.44 12.20 15.34
C ASN A 174 5.27 13.54 14.62
N ASN A 175 5.78 13.67 13.39
CA ASN A 175 5.70 14.92 12.63
C ASN A 175 4.28 15.14 12.08
N LEU A 176 3.61 16.18 12.58
CA LEU A 176 2.26 16.55 12.18
C LEU A 176 2.15 16.88 10.68
N TRP A 177 3.11 17.62 10.12
CA TRP A 177 3.12 17.98 8.71
C TRP A 177 3.24 16.75 7.82
N LYS A 178 4.06 15.77 8.21
CA LYS A 178 4.16 14.48 7.50
C LYS A 178 2.87 13.66 7.59
N ALA A 179 2.14 13.77 8.70
CA ALA A 179 0.83 13.13 8.84
C ALA A 179 -0.23 13.80 7.94
N GLU A 180 -0.22 15.13 7.85
CA GLU A 180 -1.18 15.90 7.02
C GLU A 180 -0.93 15.71 5.53
N THR A 181 0.34 15.70 5.11
CA THR A 181 0.75 15.52 3.70
C THR A 181 0.84 14.06 3.28
N PHE A 182 0.50 13.12 4.17
CA PHE A 182 0.59 11.68 3.90
C PHE A 182 -0.29 11.28 2.71
N GLN A 183 0.35 10.86 1.62
CA GLN A 183 -0.34 10.36 0.43
C GLN A 183 -0.65 8.86 0.57
N GLY A 184 -1.55 8.53 1.49
CA GLY A 184 -1.98 7.15 1.74
C GLY A 184 -3.24 7.09 2.60
N HIS A 185 -3.85 5.92 2.68
CA HIS A 185 -4.94 5.66 3.63
C HIS A 185 -4.34 5.07 4.92
N PRO A 186 -4.91 5.30 6.12
CA PRO A 186 -4.44 4.70 7.38
C PRO A 186 -4.17 3.18 7.30
N SER A 187 -4.91 2.45 6.46
CA SER A 187 -4.67 1.03 6.17
C SER A 187 -3.25 0.72 5.71
N ARG A 188 -2.54 1.61 5.00
CA ARG A 188 -1.14 1.42 4.61
C ARG A 188 -0.23 1.30 5.84
N VAL A 189 -0.47 2.15 6.84
CA VAL A 189 0.27 2.14 8.12
C VAL A 189 -0.12 0.92 8.95
N TYR A 190 -1.41 0.55 8.98
CA TYR A 190 -1.86 -0.67 9.64
C TYR A 190 -1.19 -1.92 9.06
N ILE A 191 -1.14 -2.03 7.73
CA ILE A 191 -0.45 -3.13 7.03
C ILE A 191 1.03 -3.18 7.45
N GLU A 192 1.69 -2.03 7.54
CA GLU A 192 3.11 -1.98 7.95
C GLU A 192 3.29 -2.34 9.43
N LEU A 193 2.39 -1.89 10.31
CA LEU A 193 2.38 -2.24 11.73
C LEU A 193 2.32 -3.76 11.92
N MET A 194 1.38 -4.42 11.22
CA MET A 194 1.22 -5.87 11.27
C MET A 194 2.40 -6.60 10.63
N THR A 195 2.92 -6.07 9.53
CA THR A 195 4.11 -6.60 8.85
C THR A 195 5.34 -6.54 9.76
N TYR A 196 5.58 -5.40 10.42
CA TYR A 196 6.68 -5.19 11.36
C TYR A 196 6.63 -6.12 12.56
N GLU A 197 5.43 -6.45 13.04
CA GLU A 197 5.26 -7.41 14.13
C GLU A 197 5.44 -8.86 13.69
N LYS A 198 4.96 -9.23 12.49
CA LYS A 198 4.74 -10.64 12.14
C LYS A 198 5.63 -11.18 11.03
N ALA A 199 6.17 -10.34 10.14
CA ALA A 199 6.93 -10.79 8.97
C ALA A 199 8.10 -11.70 9.37
N ALA A 200 8.84 -11.30 10.40
CA ALA A 200 9.86 -12.09 11.07
C ALA A 200 9.45 -13.54 11.37
N LYS A 201 8.33 -13.70 12.09
CA LYS A 201 7.79 -15.01 12.48
C LYS A 201 7.36 -15.81 11.25
N TYR A 202 6.68 -15.17 10.31
CA TYR A 202 6.14 -15.83 9.13
C TYR A 202 7.21 -16.27 8.14
N CYS A 203 8.24 -15.46 7.90
CA CYS A 203 9.38 -15.86 7.07
C CYS A 203 10.07 -17.10 7.66
N LEU A 204 10.18 -17.19 8.99
CA LEU A 204 10.72 -18.37 9.67
C LEU A 204 9.80 -19.59 9.56
N GLU A 205 8.49 -19.43 9.72
CA GLU A 205 7.51 -20.50 9.49
C GLU A 205 7.55 -21.06 8.06
N ILE A 206 7.63 -20.17 7.06
CA ILE A 206 7.72 -20.56 5.65
C ILE A 206 9.03 -21.29 5.37
N ALA A 207 10.16 -20.75 5.86
CA ALA A 207 11.48 -21.39 5.70
C ALA A 207 11.51 -22.81 6.31
N ASN A 208 10.87 -22.99 7.48
CA ASN A 208 10.76 -24.28 8.14
C ASN A 208 9.86 -25.26 7.36
N LYS A 209 8.75 -24.78 6.78
CA LYS A 209 7.82 -25.61 5.99
C LYS A 209 8.38 -26.03 4.63
N MET A 210 9.21 -25.20 4.01
CA MET A 210 9.72 -25.45 2.65
C MET A 210 10.73 -26.60 2.55
N ASN A 211 11.21 -27.18 3.66
CA ASN A 211 12.02 -28.41 3.71
C ASN A 211 13.17 -28.48 2.66
N HIS A 212 13.69 -27.34 2.23
CA HIS A 212 14.72 -27.27 1.19
C HIS A 212 16.04 -27.83 1.72
N PRO A 213 16.85 -28.57 0.93
CA PRO A 213 18.14 -29.10 1.37
C PRO A 213 19.07 -28.04 1.98
N ILE A 214 18.97 -26.80 1.51
CA ILE A 214 19.75 -25.64 1.97
C ILE A 214 19.36 -25.19 3.39
N SER A 215 18.10 -25.36 3.83
CA SER A 215 17.67 -24.95 5.18
C SER A 215 18.28 -25.80 6.30
N LYS A 216 18.81 -26.99 5.96
CA LYS A 216 19.57 -27.84 6.88
C LYS A 216 21.04 -27.41 7.03
N ILE A 217 21.58 -26.68 6.05
CA ILE A 217 22.99 -26.25 6.00
C ILE A 217 23.17 -24.88 6.65
N THR A 218 22.17 -24.00 6.54
CA THR A 218 22.19 -22.68 7.18
C THR A 218 20.85 -22.45 7.89
N PRO A 219 20.79 -22.56 9.22
CA PRO A 219 19.56 -22.32 9.96
C PRO A 219 19.04 -20.91 9.69
N ALA A 220 17.72 -20.77 9.54
CA ALA A 220 17.10 -19.46 9.43
C ALA A 220 17.52 -18.60 10.64
N LYS A 221 18.19 -17.47 10.40
CA LYS A 221 18.60 -16.56 11.47
C LYS A 221 17.36 -16.09 12.22
N LYS A 222 17.41 -16.13 13.55
CA LYS A 222 16.32 -15.60 14.38
C LYS A 222 16.13 -14.12 14.03
N PRO A 223 14.93 -13.70 13.62
CA PRO A 223 14.69 -12.33 13.24
C PRO A 223 14.88 -11.39 14.44
N PRO A 224 15.26 -10.12 14.20
CA PRO A 224 15.34 -9.10 15.25
C PRO A 224 14.01 -8.98 15.99
N LYS A 225 14.06 -8.77 17.31
CA LYS A 225 12.86 -8.53 18.11
C LYS A 225 12.25 -7.18 17.69
N CYS A 226 10.94 -7.15 17.49
CA CYS A 226 10.18 -5.93 17.23
C CYS A 226 10.42 -4.91 18.35
N ASN A 227 10.76 -3.67 17.97
CA ASN A 227 10.97 -2.58 18.90
C ASN A 227 9.62 -1.96 19.28
N ILE A 228 9.27 -2.02 20.57
CA ILE A 228 7.98 -1.55 21.09
C ILE A 228 7.78 -0.05 20.88
N VAL A 229 8.85 0.74 20.88
CA VAL A 229 8.80 2.19 20.64
C VAL A 229 8.38 2.48 19.20
N ILE A 230 8.94 1.76 18.23
CA ILE A 230 8.55 1.86 16.82
C ILE A 230 7.11 1.39 16.62
N LYS A 231 6.73 0.27 17.25
CA LYS A 231 5.34 -0.24 17.20
C LYS A 231 4.35 0.79 17.75
N SER A 232 4.69 1.43 18.87
CA SER A 232 3.87 2.48 19.49
C SER A 232 3.79 3.75 18.63
N ALA A 233 4.90 4.18 18.02
CA ALA A 233 4.92 5.31 17.10
C ALA A 233 4.06 5.07 15.85
N LEU A 234 4.16 3.87 15.24
CA LEU A 234 3.31 3.47 14.13
C LEU A 234 1.82 3.45 14.51
N ALA A 235 1.47 2.88 15.67
CA ALA A 235 0.09 2.85 16.13
C ALA A 235 -0.46 4.26 16.39
N THR A 236 0.34 5.12 17.02
CA THR A 236 -0.03 6.52 17.28
C THR A 236 -0.23 7.28 15.97
N PHE A 237 0.68 7.12 15.00
CA PHE A 237 0.56 7.70 13.68
C PHE A 237 -0.69 7.19 12.95
N PHE A 238 -0.92 5.86 12.95
CA PHE A 238 -2.11 5.23 12.38
C PHE A 238 -3.42 5.86 12.89
N TYR A 239 -3.59 5.96 14.20
CA TYR A 239 -4.79 6.59 14.77
C TYR A 239 -4.84 8.09 14.48
N GLY A 240 -3.69 8.77 14.50
CA GLY A 240 -3.56 10.18 14.19
C GLY A 240 -3.97 10.53 12.76
N LEU A 241 -3.85 9.62 11.80
CA LEU A 241 -4.23 9.87 10.40
C LEU A 241 -5.74 9.99 10.18
N PHE A 242 -6.59 9.45 11.06
CA PHE A 242 -8.05 9.52 10.88
C PHE A 242 -8.59 10.94 10.94
N LYS A 243 -7.88 11.88 11.59
CA LYS A 243 -8.28 13.31 11.60
C LYS A 243 -8.22 13.97 10.22
N PHE A 244 -7.49 13.38 9.28
CA PHE A 244 -7.35 13.88 7.91
C PHE A 244 -8.24 13.11 6.92
N GLN A 245 -8.94 12.06 7.35
CA GLN A 245 -9.86 11.33 6.49
C GLN A 245 -11.19 12.07 6.38
N LYS A 246 -11.76 12.06 5.18
CA LYS A 246 -13.03 12.74 4.89
C LYS A 246 -14.17 11.70 4.88
N PRO A 247 -15.18 11.82 5.76
CA PRO A 247 -16.31 10.89 5.77
C PRO A 247 -17.04 10.88 4.43
N THR A 248 -17.71 9.77 4.16
CA THR A 248 -18.69 9.69 3.07
C THR A 248 -20.06 10.20 3.51
N GLY A 249 -20.36 10.16 4.81
CA GLY A 249 -21.65 10.53 5.39
C GLY A 249 -22.74 9.47 5.23
N LEU A 250 -22.41 8.31 4.64
CA LEU A 250 -23.35 7.22 4.44
C LEU A 250 -23.51 6.34 5.69
N ARG A 251 -24.62 5.61 5.76
CA ARG A 251 -24.87 4.59 6.78
C ARG A 251 -24.36 3.24 6.29
N TYR A 252 -23.37 2.70 6.98
CA TYR A 252 -22.75 1.42 6.70
C TYR A 252 -23.28 0.35 7.64
N MET A 253 -23.56 -0.83 7.10
CA MET A 253 -23.58 -2.07 7.88
C MET A 253 -22.37 -2.90 7.48
N VAL A 254 -21.44 -3.09 8.41
CA VAL A 254 -20.24 -3.93 8.23
C VAL A 254 -20.52 -5.30 8.83
N ALA A 255 -20.71 -6.31 7.98
CA ALA A 255 -20.96 -7.69 8.38
C ALA A 255 -19.66 -8.51 8.32
N VAL A 256 -19.14 -8.92 9.47
CA VAL A 256 -17.84 -9.58 9.60
C VAL A 256 -18.00 -11.07 9.83
N ASP A 257 -17.37 -11.87 8.97
CA ASP A 257 -17.22 -13.30 9.18
C ASP A 257 -16.15 -13.58 10.24
N VAL A 258 -16.52 -14.36 11.26
CA VAL A 258 -15.65 -14.77 12.37
C VAL A 258 -15.43 -16.29 12.40
N ARG A 259 -15.65 -16.99 11.28
CA ARG A 259 -15.33 -18.42 11.15
C ARG A 259 -13.82 -18.68 11.25
N PRO A 260 -13.37 -19.90 11.65
CA PRO A 260 -11.96 -20.21 11.90
C PRO A 260 -10.98 -19.87 10.76
N LYS A 261 -11.45 -19.94 9.51
CA LYS A 261 -10.67 -19.63 8.31
C LYS A 261 -10.30 -18.14 8.22
N MET A 262 -11.10 -17.25 8.80
CA MET A 262 -10.78 -15.81 8.85
C MET A 262 -9.56 -15.51 9.71
N PHE A 263 -9.22 -16.37 10.67
CA PHE A 263 -8.08 -16.20 11.58
C PHE A 263 -6.83 -16.95 11.10
N THR A 264 -7.02 -18.08 10.40
CA THR A 264 -5.94 -19.01 10.09
C THR A 264 -5.39 -18.85 8.68
N ASP A 265 -6.21 -18.42 7.72
CA ASP A 265 -5.75 -18.16 6.35
C ASP A 265 -4.91 -16.87 6.27
N ARG A 266 -4.42 -16.57 5.06
CA ARG A 266 -3.72 -15.33 4.74
C ARG A 266 -4.52 -14.50 3.77
N CYS A 267 -4.43 -13.19 3.95
CA CYS A 267 -5.10 -12.27 3.07
C CYS A 267 -4.45 -12.27 1.69
N HIS A 268 -5.27 -12.32 0.63
CA HIS A 268 -4.77 -12.23 -0.74
C HIS A 268 -4.25 -10.80 -0.97
N HIS A 269 -3.09 -10.67 -1.64
CA HIS A 269 -2.34 -9.41 -1.81
C HIS A 269 -1.74 -8.79 -0.53
N CYS A 270 -1.93 -9.40 0.65
CA CYS A 270 -1.29 -8.98 1.91
C CYS A 270 -0.93 -10.17 2.81
N LEU A 271 0.24 -10.77 2.54
CA LEU A 271 0.64 -12.07 3.13
C LEU A 271 0.85 -12.08 4.64
N TYR A 272 1.05 -10.91 5.26
CA TYR A 272 1.36 -10.80 6.68
C TYR A 272 0.13 -10.52 7.55
N LEU A 273 -1.05 -10.45 6.93
CA LEU A 273 -2.32 -10.27 7.63
C LEU A 273 -3.18 -11.53 7.47
N SER A 274 -3.93 -11.85 8.51
CA SER A 274 -5.08 -12.74 8.39
C SER A 274 -6.30 -11.98 7.84
N PRO A 275 -7.29 -12.67 7.25
CA PRO A 275 -8.54 -12.03 6.82
C PRO A 275 -9.25 -11.25 7.92
N ILE A 276 -9.25 -11.73 9.16
CA ILE A 276 -9.90 -11.01 10.27
C ILE A 276 -9.16 -9.71 10.60
N GLU A 277 -7.84 -9.65 10.45
CA GLU A 277 -7.06 -8.42 10.65
C GLU A 277 -7.33 -7.40 9.53
N ALA A 278 -7.47 -7.86 8.29
CA ALA A 278 -7.93 -7.01 7.19
C ALA A 278 -9.37 -6.50 7.44
N ALA A 279 -10.26 -7.36 7.94
CA ALA A 279 -11.61 -6.96 8.31
C ALA A 279 -11.63 -5.92 9.44
N THR A 280 -10.78 -6.09 10.46
CA THR A 280 -10.54 -5.10 11.52
C THR A 280 -10.07 -3.77 10.93
N ALA A 281 -9.10 -3.77 10.03
CA ALA A 281 -8.58 -2.56 9.41
C ALA A 281 -9.69 -1.77 8.67
N ILE A 282 -10.51 -2.47 7.88
CA ILE A 282 -11.62 -1.86 7.13
C ILE A 282 -12.69 -1.33 8.09
N CYS A 283 -13.15 -2.17 9.03
CA CYS A 283 -14.20 -1.80 9.96
C CYS A 283 -13.80 -0.64 10.88
N LEU A 284 -12.59 -0.69 11.46
CA LEU A 284 -12.07 0.36 12.32
C LEU A 284 -11.89 1.68 11.55
N SER A 285 -11.52 1.61 10.27
CA SER A 285 -11.42 2.81 9.43
C SER A 285 -12.76 3.50 9.24
N LEU A 286 -13.83 2.74 9.01
CA LEU A 286 -15.18 3.28 8.91
C LEU A 286 -15.67 3.85 10.24
N VAL A 287 -15.54 3.08 11.34
CA VAL A 287 -15.98 3.51 12.68
C VAL A 287 -15.30 4.81 13.11
N ARG A 288 -14.02 5.01 12.78
CA ARG A 288 -13.29 6.24 13.14
C ARG A 288 -13.57 7.43 12.23
N THR A 289 -13.94 7.19 10.97
CA THR A 289 -14.09 8.24 9.96
C THR A 289 -15.53 8.75 9.84
N GLU A 290 -16.51 7.85 9.86
CA GLU A 290 -17.92 8.21 9.66
C GLU A 290 -18.54 8.90 10.89
N PRO A 291 -19.64 9.65 10.72
CA PRO A 291 -20.41 10.21 11.83
C PRO A 291 -20.83 9.15 12.86
N ASP A 292 -21.00 9.58 14.12
CA ASP A 292 -21.42 8.64 15.18
C ASP A 292 -22.80 8.06 14.86
N GLY A 293 -22.94 6.73 14.98
CA GLY A 293 -24.16 6.00 14.63
C GLY A 293 -24.30 5.64 13.15
N ASN A 294 -23.43 6.11 12.26
CA ASN A 294 -23.48 5.75 10.85
C ASN A 294 -22.88 4.38 10.53
N VAL A 295 -22.16 3.75 11.46
CA VAL A 295 -21.53 2.44 11.22
C VAL A 295 -22.09 1.42 12.20
N ILE A 296 -22.82 0.46 11.67
CA ILE A 296 -23.26 -0.74 12.39
C ILE A 296 -22.25 -1.84 12.08
N ALA A 297 -21.34 -2.10 13.02
CA ALA A 297 -20.46 -3.27 12.94
C ALA A 297 -21.18 -4.47 13.53
N ALA A 298 -21.29 -5.57 12.79
CA ALA A 298 -21.90 -6.80 13.28
C ALA A 298 -21.13 -8.01 12.78
N ALA A 299 -21.08 -9.08 13.57
CA ALA A 299 -20.47 -10.34 13.18
C ALA A 299 -21.53 -11.43 13.02
N TYR A 300 -21.26 -12.40 12.14
CA TYR A 300 -22.14 -13.58 12.01
C TYR A 300 -22.10 -14.41 13.30
N GLY A 301 -23.28 -14.70 13.85
CA GLY A 301 -23.46 -15.44 15.10
C GLY A 301 -23.40 -16.97 14.92
N GLU A 302 -23.81 -17.70 15.96
CA GLU A 302 -23.82 -19.17 15.99
C GLU A 302 -24.90 -19.77 15.09
N THR A 303 -26.11 -19.21 15.11
CA THR A 303 -27.19 -19.69 14.25
C THR A 303 -27.08 -19.07 12.85
N LYS A 304 -27.41 -19.86 11.82
CA LYS A 304 -27.48 -19.37 10.45
C LYS A 304 -28.48 -18.21 10.35
N GLY A 305 -27.99 -17.03 9.98
CA GLY A 305 -28.81 -15.83 9.81
C GLY A 305 -28.77 -14.86 10.99
N GLU A 306 -28.22 -15.26 12.12
CA GLU A 306 -28.03 -14.36 13.27
C GLU A 306 -26.80 -13.48 13.07
N MET A 307 -26.93 -12.25 13.55
CA MET A 307 -25.86 -11.25 13.57
C MET A 307 -25.80 -10.68 14.98
N GLU A 308 -24.58 -10.58 15.51
CA GLU A 308 -24.30 -9.94 16.78
C GLU A 308 -23.73 -8.55 16.52
N GLU A 309 -24.43 -7.51 16.97
CA GLU A 309 -23.94 -6.14 16.89
C GLU A 309 -22.74 -5.93 17.82
N MET A 310 -21.67 -5.36 17.29
CA MET A 310 -20.45 -5.05 18.01
C MET A 310 -20.50 -3.61 18.54
N ASN A 311 -20.20 -3.42 19.82
CA ASN A 311 -20.16 -2.09 20.43
C ASN A 311 -18.79 -1.42 20.20
N PHE A 312 -18.53 -0.99 18.96
CA PHE A 312 -17.36 -0.19 18.62
C PHE A 312 -17.71 1.29 18.49
N ASN A 313 -16.77 2.13 18.92
CA ASN A 313 -16.88 3.58 18.81
C ASN A 313 -15.53 4.20 18.38
N LYS A 314 -15.47 5.52 18.24
CA LYS A 314 -14.28 6.23 17.74
C LYS A 314 -13.04 6.08 18.63
N THR A 315 -13.20 5.70 19.89
CA THR A 315 -12.09 5.43 20.83
C THR A 315 -11.64 3.98 20.79
N SER A 316 -12.42 3.06 20.21
CA SER A 316 -12.07 1.65 20.12
C SER A 316 -10.71 1.45 19.43
N GLU A 317 -9.88 0.64 20.06
CA GLU A 317 -8.55 0.31 19.57
C GLU A 317 -8.58 -1.03 18.83
N ILE A 318 -7.51 -1.32 18.06
CA ILE A 318 -7.30 -2.60 17.39
C ILE A 318 -7.52 -3.79 18.34
N SER A 319 -7.04 -3.67 19.58
CA SER A 319 -7.20 -4.68 20.63
C SER A 319 -8.67 -4.95 20.97
N SER A 320 -9.53 -3.92 21.00
CA SER A 320 -10.96 -4.08 21.25
C SER A 320 -11.63 -4.94 20.16
N PHE A 321 -11.26 -4.73 18.89
CA PHE A 321 -11.76 -5.53 17.77
C PHE A 321 -11.24 -6.98 17.86
N GLU A 322 -9.96 -7.15 18.15
CA GLU A 322 -9.35 -8.47 18.33
C GLU A 322 -10.03 -9.26 19.45
N THR A 323 -10.27 -8.63 20.61
CA THR A 323 -10.97 -9.27 21.74
C THR A 323 -12.39 -9.67 21.35
N ALA A 324 -13.16 -8.77 20.74
CA ALA A 324 -14.54 -9.04 20.34
C ALA A 324 -14.64 -10.19 19.32
N PHE A 325 -13.84 -10.15 18.25
CA PHE A 325 -13.88 -11.21 17.24
C PHE A 325 -13.33 -12.56 17.76
N ASN A 326 -12.31 -12.56 18.63
CA ASN A 326 -11.84 -13.79 19.24
C ASN A 326 -12.85 -14.40 20.21
N HIS A 327 -13.62 -13.58 20.93
CA HIS A 327 -14.69 -14.07 21.79
C HIS A 327 -15.72 -14.89 20.99
N LEU A 328 -16.19 -14.34 19.86
CA LEU A 328 -17.14 -15.04 18.99
C LEU A 328 -16.58 -16.27 18.29
N LYS A 329 -15.29 -16.24 17.96
CA LYS A 329 -14.60 -17.44 17.45
C LYS A 329 -14.65 -18.59 18.47
N MET A 330 -14.62 -18.27 19.76
CA MET A 330 -14.57 -19.24 20.86
C MET A 330 -15.94 -19.65 21.40
N SER A 331 -17.01 -18.90 21.15
CA SER A 331 -18.32 -19.11 21.79
C SER A 331 -19.11 -20.31 21.26
N GLY A 332 -18.86 -20.77 20.03
CA GLY A 332 -19.61 -21.90 19.45
C GLY A 332 -19.24 -22.24 18.00
N THR A 333 -20.06 -23.06 17.35
CA THR A 333 -19.93 -23.31 15.90
C THR A 333 -20.59 -22.16 15.15
N GLN A 334 -19.80 -21.34 14.46
CA GLN A 334 -20.33 -20.17 13.75
C GLN A 334 -21.23 -20.59 12.60
N GLY A 335 -22.36 -19.89 12.46
CA GLY A 335 -23.30 -20.06 11.37
C GLY A 335 -22.66 -19.77 10.01
N ALA A 336 -23.32 -20.22 8.94
CA ALA A 336 -22.85 -19.94 7.59
C ALA A 336 -22.96 -18.43 7.29
N ALA A 337 -21.84 -17.80 6.95
CA ALA A 337 -21.82 -16.40 6.48
C ALA A 337 -22.51 -16.29 5.12
N SER A 338 -23.48 -15.38 5.01
CA SER A 338 -24.28 -15.14 3.80
C SER A 338 -24.58 -13.66 3.64
N VAL A 339 -24.40 -13.14 2.43
CA VAL A 339 -24.71 -11.74 2.11
C VAL A 339 -26.21 -11.44 2.36
N ALA A 340 -27.10 -12.36 1.95
CA ALA A 340 -28.53 -12.21 2.14
C ALA A 340 -28.93 -12.16 3.63
N ALA A 341 -28.21 -12.89 4.49
CA ALA A 341 -28.49 -12.89 5.93
C ALA A 341 -28.27 -11.52 6.57
N ALA A 342 -27.16 -10.84 6.23
CA ALA A 342 -26.90 -9.49 6.72
C ALA A 342 -27.99 -8.49 6.28
N ILE A 343 -28.46 -8.61 5.03
CA ILE A 343 -29.52 -7.77 4.48
C ILE A 343 -30.85 -8.01 5.21
N HIS A 344 -31.26 -9.28 5.35
CA HIS A 344 -32.50 -9.62 6.06
C HIS A 344 -32.47 -9.24 7.53
N TRP A 345 -31.31 -9.36 8.18
CA TRP A 345 -31.15 -8.91 9.55
C TRP A 345 -31.39 -7.39 9.67
N ALA A 346 -30.84 -6.59 8.75
CA ALA A 346 -31.07 -5.14 8.75
C ALA A 346 -32.54 -4.79 8.46
N GLU A 347 -33.18 -5.51 7.53
CA GLU A 347 -34.61 -5.36 7.23
C GLU A 347 -35.48 -5.66 8.46
N THR A 348 -35.26 -6.81 9.09
CA THR A 348 -36.02 -7.28 10.26
C THR A 348 -35.90 -6.31 11.43
N ASN A 349 -34.68 -5.80 11.66
CA ASN A 349 -34.39 -4.84 12.72
C ASN A 349 -34.67 -3.38 12.30
N LYS A 350 -35.25 -3.15 11.11
CA LYS A 350 -35.57 -1.83 10.56
C LYS A 350 -34.38 -0.86 10.59
N ARG A 351 -33.17 -1.38 10.37
CA ARG A 351 -31.93 -0.61 10.32
C ARG A 351 -31.76 0.00 8.93
N PRO A 352 -31.72 1.33 8.78
CA PRO A 352 -31.53 1.95 7.47
C PRO A 352 -30.04 1.98 7.09
N VAL A 353 -29.71 1.45 5.91
CA VAL A 353 -28.35 1.16 5.45
C VAL A 353 -28.20 1.61 4.00
N ASP A 354 -27.26 2.52 3.76
CA ASP A 354 -26.92 2.99 2.41
C ASP A 354 -25.90 2.05 1.75
N MET A 355 -25.03 1.40 2.54
CA MET A 355 -24.06 0.43 2.06
C MET A 355 -23.89 -0.77 3.00
N PHE A 356 -24.17 -1.96 2.48
CA PHE A 356 -23.75 -3.21 3.11
C PHE A 356 -22.31 -3.52 2.72
N LEU A 357 -21.46 -3.79 3.70
CA LEU A 357 -20.07 -4.19 3.51
C LEU A 357 -19.83 -5.55 4.15
N ILE A 358 -19.67 -6.58 3.32
CA ILE A 358 -19.52 -7.96 3.76
C ILE A 358 -18.04 -8.33 3.76
N LEU A 359 -17.46 -8.53 4.95
CA LEU A 359 -16.05 -8.85 5.14
C LEU A 359 -15.91 -10.34 5.47
N SER A 360 -15.50 -11.14 4.49
CA SER A 360 -15.42 -12.60 4.63
C SER A 360 -14.29 -13.20 3.80
N ASN A 361 -14.20 -14.53 3.76
CA ASN A 361 -13.34 -15.27 2.84
C ASN A 361 -14.16 -15.75 1.62
N PHE A 362 -13.51 -16.53 0.76
CA PHE A 362 -14.11 -17.09 -0.46
C PHE A 362 -15.30 -18.05 -0.22
N MET A 363 -15.60 -18.41 1.03
CA MET A 363 -16.69 -19.33 1.40
C MET A 363 -17.97 -18.61 1.83
N VAL A 364 -18.07 -17.28 1.68
CA VAL A 364 -19.34 -16.57 1.89
C VAL A 364 -20.38 -17.01 0.87
N SER A 365 -21.61 -17.26 1.32
CA SER A 365 -22.72 -17.53 0.40
C SER A 365 -23.18 -16.22 -0.25
N THR A 366 -23.14 -16.16 -1.57
CA THR A 366 -23.69 -15.06 -2.38
C THR A 366 -25.11 -15.35 -2.87
N SER A 367 -25.57 -16.60 -2.77
CA SER A 367 -26.91 -17.02 -3.19
C SER A 367 -28.01 -16.20 -2.51
N GLY A 368 -28.98 -15.75 -3.30
CA GLY A 368 -30.14 -15.01 -2.79
C GLY A 368 -29.88 -13.53 -2.48
N THR A 369 -28.69 -13.00 -2.79
CA THR A 369 -28.36 -11.58 -2.54
C THR A 369 -29.29 -10.64 -3.31
N ARG A 370 -29.52 -10.89 -4.60
CA ARG A 370 -30.38 -10.05 -5.46
C ARG A 370 -31.81 -9.92 -4.94
N PRO A 371 -32.55 -11.01 -4.66
CA PRO A 371 -33.90 -10.88 -4.10
C PRO A 371 -33.89 -10.18 -2.74
N ALA A 372 -32.94 -10.53 -1.85
CA ALA A 372 -32.83 -9.91 -0.53
C ALA A 372 -32.62 -8.39 -0.61
N ILE A 373 -31.69 -7.91 -1.45
CA ILE A 373 -31.45 -6.47 -1.57
C ILE A 373 -32.62 -5.74 -2.23
N ASN A 374 -33.29 -6.33 -3.22
CA ASN A 374 -34.45 -5.70 -3.86
C ASN A 374 -35.63 -5.59 -2.90
N GLN A 375 -35.84 -6.63 -2.08
CA GLN A 375 -36.81 -6.59 -0.99
C GLN A 375 -36.47 -5.49 0.00
N TYR A 376 -35.22 -5.45 0.50
CA TYR A 376 -34.76 -4.41 1.43
C TYR A 376 -34.97 -2.99 0.89
N ARG A 377 -34.55 -2.73 -0.36
CA ARG A 377 -34.70 -1.42 -1.01
C ARG A 377 -36.16 -0.98 -1.08
N THR A 378 -37.08 -1.92 -1.32
CA THR A 378 -38.52 -1.66 -1.38
C THR A 378 -39.09 -1.44 0.02
N ALA A 379 -38.83 -2.37 0.95
CA ALA A 379 -39.35 -2.35 2.31
C ALA A 379 -38.87 -1.15 3.13
N MET A 380 -37.62 -0.73 2.92
CA MET A 380 -36.99 0.37 3.63
C MET A 380 -37.06 1.71 2.89
N ASN A 381 -37.61 1.74 1.67
CA ASN A 381 -37.62 2.90 0.77
C ASN A 381 -36.21 3.47 0.50
N MET A 382 -35.27 2.59 0.15
CA MET A 382 -33.85 2.91 -0.06
C MET A 382 -33.36 2.39 -1.42
N PRO A 383 -33.81 2.94 -2.56
CA PRO A 383 -33.54 2.36 -3.89
C PRO A 383 -32.04 2.31 -4.26
N ASN A 384 -31.23 3.19 -3.66
CA ASN A 384 -29.81 3.32 -3.96
C ASN A 384 -28.89 2.52 -3.03
N THR A 385 -29.42 1.68 -2.14
CA THR A 385 -28.57 0.89 -1.23
C THR A 385 -27.60 0.02 -2.02
N LYS A 386 -26.31 0.11 -1.68
CA LYS A 386 -25.21 -0.60 -2.32
C LYS A 386 -24.82 -1.85 -1.51
N VAL A 387 -24.28 -2.85 -2.19
CA VAL A 387 -23.68 -4.03 -1.56
C VAL A 387 -22.23 -4.16 -2.01
N VAL A 388 -21.30 -4.21 -1.07
CA VAL A 388 -19.89 -4.45 -1.30
C VAL A 388 -19.51 -5.75 -0.61
N THR A 389 -18.93 -6.69 -1.35
CA THR A 389 -18.39 -7.93 -0.79
C THR A 389 -16.87 -7.91 -0.88
N CYS A 390 -16.19 -8.19 0.23
CA CYS A 390 -14.74 -8.31 0.30
C CYS A 390 -14.38 -9.76 0.60
N SER A 391 -13.84 -10.46 -0.39
CA SER A 391 -13.31 -11.81 -0.26
C SER A 391 -11.83 -11.76 0.06
N LEU A 392 -11.50 -11.81 1.34
CA LEU A 392 -10.18 -11.46 1.86
C LEU A 392 -9.13 -12.57 1.66
N SER A 393 -9.49 -13.85 1.58
CA SER A 393 -8.52 -14.97 1.39
C SER A 393 -8.77 -15.87 0.17
N GLY A 394 -9.09 -15.30 -0.99
CA GLY A 394 -9.17 -16.04 -2.25
C GLY A 394 -10.26 -15.52 -3.19
N ASN A 395 -10.36 -16.13 -4.37
CA ASN A 395 -11.41 -15.80 -5.34
C ASN A 395 -12.76 -16.35 -4.88
N VAL A 396 -13.81 -15.54 -4.96
CA VAL A 396 -15.18 -15.99 -4.69
C VAL A 396 -15.56 -17.04 -5.72
N ARG A 397 -16.16 -18.16 -5.28
CA ARG A 397 -16.50 -19.27 -6.19
C ARG A 397 -17.60 -18.93 -7.20
N THR A 398 -18.48 -17.95 -6.87
CA THR A 398 -19.62 -17.59 -7.71
C THR A 398 -19.98 -16.10 -7.57
N HIS A 399 -19.87 -15.33 -8.65
CA HIS A 399 -20.08 -13.87 -8.63
C HIS A 399 -21.46 -13.39 -9.12
N LYS A 400 -22.25 -14.23 -9.81
CA LYS A 400 -23.48 -13.78 -10.52
C LYS A 400 -24.49 -13.01 -9.66
N ASP A 401 -24.60 -13.35 -8.38
CA ASP A 401 -25.56 -12.72 -7.46
C ASP A 401 -25.02 -11.45 -6.77
N VAL A 402 -23.75 -11.11 -6.98
CA VAL A 402 -23.05 -9.95 -6.40
C VAL A 402 -22.37 -9.09 -7.46
N GLU A 403 -22.89 -9.11 -8.68
CA GLU A 403 -22.41 -8.35 -9.85
C GLU A 403 -23.47 -7.37 -10.36
N GLY A 404 -23.03 -6.29 -11.01
CA GLY A 404 -23.90 -5.33 -11.68
C GLY A 404 -24.19 -4.08 -10.85
N GLN A 405 -25.24 -3.34 -11.21
CA GLN A 405 -25.50 -2.02 -10.65
C GLN A 405 -25.68 -2.06 -9.12
N ASN A 406 -25.03 -1.13 -8.44
CA ASN A 406 -25.02 -1.01 -6.98
C ASN A 406 -24.45 -2.26 -6.26
N MET A 407 -23.66 -3.09 -6.94
CA MET A 407 -22.91 -4.20 -6.35
C MET A 407 -21.42 -4.13 -6.74
N LEU A 408 -20.53 -4.30 -5.75
CA LEU A 408 -19.08 -4.36 -5.95
C LEU A 408 -18.50 -5.59 -5.26
N CYS A 409 -17.67 -6.35 -5.98
CA CYS A 409 -16.90 -7.45 -5.43
C CYS A 409 -15.41 -7.08 -5.39
N VAL A 410 -14.84 -7.07 -4.19
CA VAL A 410 -13.41 -6.85 -3.93
C VAL A 410 -12.76 -8.18 -3.57
N VAL A 411 -11.61 -8.48 -4.17
CA VAL A 411 -10.86 -9.70 -3.89
C VAL A 411 -9.51 -9.33 -3.28
N GLY A 412 -9.25 -9.85 -2.08
CA GLY A 412 -8.06 -9.56 -1.29
C GLY A 412 -8.13 -8.25 -0.52
N PHE A 413 -6.97 -7.84 -0.02
CA PHE A 413 -6.77 -6.59 0.71
C PHE A 413 -5.40 -6.01 0.40
N ASP A 414 -5.35 -4.70 0.20
CA ASP A 414 -4.14 -3.90 0.13
C ASP A 414 -4.43 -2.51 0.69
N ASP A 415 -3.48 -1.60 0.57
CA ASP A 415 -3.59 -0.22 1.03
C ASP A 415 -4.60 0.64 0.26
N LYS A 416 -5.14 0.14 -0.86
CA LYS A 416 -6.10 0.85 -1.73
C LYS A 416 -7.54 0.44 -1.47
N VAL A 417 -7.79 -0.73 -0.88
CA VAL A 417 -9.16 -1.26 -0.69
C VAL A 417 -10.07 -0.30 0.08
N CYS A 418 -9.61 0.34 1.16
CA CYS A 418 -10.46 1.29 1.89
C CYS A 418 -10.84 2.50 1.02
N ARG A 419 -9.88 3.08 0.28
CA ARG A 419 -10.15 4.18 -0.66
C ARG A 419 -11.08 3.76 -1.80
N LEU A 420 -10.96 2.51 -2.29
CA LEU A 420 -11.86 1.95 -3.28
C LEU A 420 -13.29 1.90 -2.75
N ILE A 421 -13.49 1.41 -1.52
CA ILE A 421 -14.80 1.35 -0.86
C ILE A 421 -15.39 2.76 -0.70
N GLU A 422 -14.59 3.73 -0.26
CA GLU A 422 -15.00 5.14 -0.11
C GLU A 422 -15.36 5.79 -1.46
N ALA A 423 -14.56 5.57 -2.49
CA ALA A 423 -14.81 6.09 -3.84
C ALA A 423 -16.09 5.50 -4.43
N TYR A 424 -16.28 4.19 -4.25
CA TYR A 424 -17.51 3.51 -4.67
C TYR A 424 -18.74 3.99 -3.88
N ALA A 425 -18.60 4.22 -2.57
CA ALA A 425 -19.64 4.83 -1.75
C ALA A 425 -20.09 6.18 -2.31
N LYS A 426 -19.12 7.04 -2.66
CA LYS A 426 -19.34 8.37 -3.26
C LYS A 426 -19.83 8.34 -4.72
N GLY A 427 -19.88 7.18 -5.37
CA GLY A 427 -20.38 7.03 -6.74
C GLY A 427 -19.36 7.39 -7.82
N ALA A 428 -18.06 7.18 -7.56
CA ALA A 428 -16.99 7.45 -8.53
C ALA A 428 -16.91 6.43 -9.70
N PHE A 429 -17.73 5.38 -9.70
CA PHE A 429 -17.74 4.29 -10.68
C PHE A 429 -19.14 4.00 -11.19
#